data_AF-A0A1J4WDV5-F1
#
_entry.id   AF-A0A1J4WDV5-F1
#
_cell.length_a   1.000
_cell.length_b   1.000
_cell.length_c   1.000
_cell.angle_alpha   90.00
_cell.angle_beta   90.00
_cell.angle_gamma   90.00
#
_symmetry.space_group_name_H-M   'P 1'
#
loop_
_entity.id
_entity.type
_entity.pdbx_description
1 polymer ?
#
loop_
_entity_poly.entity_id
_entity_poly.type
_entity_poly.pdbx_seq_one_letter_code
_entity_poly.pdbx_strand_id
1 'polypeptide(L)'
;MSKAITITAEYFQQYRRRLGFANQAAVKDFFGAKDITPTVDFNYVKILNKRLYAIIDKVDAIVVKEIKTKNLLAFKEEHIDSPFQIMKESGILPILNNQGRRPEQVYFSWMRGFVISSYFLKALGLIFGVNTSKIDLIGDDDLRSVETFKRTPKADLEIKLKEKEKIRIEMQAGFTGINDIKQHKVLEAKRVFRDKGIHSLAIHFDLYNGQVAFIKLDEIKDNSVNWITRQQMEGQTVFNIDQNYFIWKITEKPVKYKEINFD
;
A
#
# COMPACT_ATOMS: atom_id res chain seq x y z
N MET A 1 -23.82 6.04 58.40
CA MET A 1 -23.85 7.23 57.53
C MET A 1 -22.70 7.15 56.54
N SER A 2 -22.95 7.02 55.24
CA SER A 2 -21.90 7.02 54.22
C SER A 2 -21.39 8.44 53.99
N LYS A 3 -20.08 8.67 54.15
CA LYS A 3 -19.46 9.94 53.76
C LYS A 3 -19.61 10.14 52.25
N ALA A 4 -20.40 11.13 51.83
CA ALA A 4 -20.39 11.59 50.45
C ALA A 4 -19.08 12.35 50.20
N ILE A 5 -18.26 11.84 49.27
CA ILE A 5 -17.04 12.51 48.83
C ILE A 5 -17.33 13.23 47.52
N THR A 6 -17.08 14.54 47.48
CA THR A 6 -17.18 15.33 46.25
C THR A 6 -15.83 15.36 45.54
N ILE A 7 -15.76 14.81 44.34
CA ILE A 7 -14.54 14.79 43.50
C ILE A 7 -14.60 15.99 42.53
N THR A 8 -13.57 16.83 42.53
CA THR A 8 -13.51 18.08 41.73
C THR A 8 -12.44 18.04 40.65
N ALA A 9 -12.54 18.94 39.65
CA ALA A 9 -11.51 19.10 38.63
C ALA A 9 -10.14 19.50 39.20
N GLU A 10 -10.15 20.28 40.29
CA GLU A 10 -8.96 20.72 41.00
C GLU A 10 -8.24 19.56 41.70
N TYR A 11 -9.00 18.62 42.29
CA TYR A 11 -8.45 17.36 42.79
C TYR A 11 -7.72 16.59 41.68
N PHE A 12 -8.30 16.48 40.48
CA PHE A 12 -7.64 15.79 39.37
C PHE A 12 -6.31 16.45 38.95
N GLN A 13 -6.25 17.78 38.96
CA GLN A 13 -5.02 18.51 38.64
C GLN A 13 -3.95 18.33 39.72
N GLN A 14 -4.32 18.43 41.00
CA GLN A 14 -3.41 18.22 42.11
C GLN A 14 -2.87 16.79 42.15
N TYR A 15 -3.73 15.80 41.88
CA TYR A 15 -3.32 14.39 41.77
C TYR A 15 -2.25 14.20 40.69
N ARG A 16 -2.47 14.73 39.47
CA ARG A 16 -1.48 14.66 38.39
C ARG A 16 -0.16 15.34 38.74
N ARG A 17 -0.19 16.48 39.44
CA ARG A 17 1.02 17.14 39.94
C ARG A 17 1.75 16.31 40.98
N ARG A 18 1.05 15.64 41.90
CA ARG A 18 1.64 14.72 42.88
C ARG A 18 2.28 13.50 42.23
N LEU A 19 1.76 13.04 41.09
CA LEU A 19 2.39 12.02 40.26
C LEU A 19 3.66 12.53 39.54
N GLY A 20 3.99 13.82 39.61
CA GLY A 20 5.17 14.41 38.98
C GLY A 20 4.92 15.03 37.60
N PHE A 21 3.67 15.19 37.17
CA PHE A 21 3.35 15.67 35.82
C PHE A 21 2.69 17.04 35.80
N ALA A 22 3.18 17.91 34.91
CA ALA A 22 2.66 19.28 34.75
C ALA A 22 1.40 19.36 33.88
N ASN A 23 1.15 18.38 33.00
CA ASN A 23 0.03 18.38 32.07
C ASN A 23 -0.62 17.00 31.92
N GLN A 24 -1.85 16.97 31.40
CA GLN A 24 -2.63 15.73 31.26
C GLN A 24 -2.09 14.81 30.16
N ALA A 25 -1.47 15.35 29.11
CA ALA A 25 -0.93 14.55 28.00
C ALA A 25 0.23 13.67 28.47
N ALA A 26 1.19 14.23 29.19
CA ALA A 26 2.34 13.50 29.73
C ALA A 26 1.93 12.36 30.68
N VAL A 27 0.89 12.56 31.50
CA VAL A 27 0.33 11.50 32.36
C VAL A 27 -0.28 10.38 31.52
N LYS A 28 -1.02 10.72 30.45
CA LYS A 28 -1.62 9.74 29.54
C LYS A 28 -0.54 8.95 28.79
N ASP A 29 0.53 9.63 28.40
CA ASP A 29 1.63 9.00 27.69
C ASP A 29 2.40 8.06 28.62
N PHE A 30 2.76 8.50 29.83
CA PHE A 30 3.42 7.65 30.83
C PHE A 30 2.58 6.42 31.23
N PHE A 31 1.32 6.62 31.61
CA PHE A 31 0.46 5.48 31.96
C PHE A 31 0.14 4.57 30.75
N GLY A 32 0.24 5.11 29.54
CA GLY A 32 0.12 4.34 28.30
C GLY A 32 1.45 3.79 27.78
N ALA A 33 2.56 4.00 28.48
CA ALA A 33 3.92 3.69 28.04
C ALA A 33 4.28 4.24 26.63
N LYS A 34 3.66 5.35 26.22
CA LYS A 34 3.87 5.97 24.90
C LYS A 34 5.16 6.78 24.82
N ASP A 35 5.75 7.08 25.97
CA ASP A 35 7.07 7.68 26.14
C ASP A 35 8.22 6.67 25.89
N ILE A 36 7.91 5.37 25.90
CA ILE A 36 8.87 4.30 25.57
C ILE A 36 8.81 4.04 24.06
N THR A 37 9.91 4.26 23.35
CA THR A 37 10.01 3.92 21.94
C THR A 37 10.38 2.44 21.79
N PRO A 38 9.52 1.58 21.22
CA PRO A 38 9.86 0.18 21.02
C PRO A 38 10.99 0.05 20.00
N THR A 39 12.00 -0.76 20.31
CA THR A 39 13.06 -1.10 19.36
C THR A 39 12.52 -2.03 18.27
N VAL A 40 13.05 -1.88 17.05
CA VAL A 40 12.73 -2.79 15.93
C VAL A 40 13.30 -4.19 16.22
N ASP A 41 12.43 -5.19 16.19
CA ASP A 41 12.79 -6.61 16.28
C ASP A 41 13.22 -7.14 14.91
N PHE A 42 14.53 -7.08 14.64
CA PHE A 42 15.10 -7.59 13.40
C PHE A 42 14.97 -9.10 13.23
N ASN A 43 14.80 -9.89 14.29
CA ASN A 43 14.56 -11.32 14.16
C ASN A 43 13.16 -11.57 13.64
N TYR A 44 12.17 -10.81 14.11
CA TYR A 44 10.83 -10.87 13.58
C TYR A 44 10.78 -10.40 12.11
N VAL A 45 11.50 -9.32 11.76
CA VAL A 45 11.62 -8.89 10.35
C VAL A 45 12.18 -9.98 9.45
N LYS A 46 13.20 -10.74 9.89
CA LYS A 46 13.72 -11.88 9.12
C LYS A 46 12.66 -12.97 8.87
N ILE A 47 11.80 -13.24 9.86
CA ILE A 47 10.70 -14.20 9.70
C ILE A 47 9.68 -13.68 8.68
N LEU A 48 9.38 -12.38 8.72
CA LEU A 48 8.50 -11.71 7.76
C LEU A 48 9.07 -11.77 6.33
N ASN A 49 10.39 -11.58 6.15
CA ASN A 49 11.03 -11.72 4.84
C ASN A 49 10.97 -13.16 4.32
N LYS A 50 11.18 -14.16 5.17
CA LYS A 50 10.95 -15.57 4.80
C LYS A 50 9.51 -15.82 4.37
N ARG A 51 8.54 -15.12 4.97
CA ARG A 51 7.13 -15.19 4.54
C ARG A 51 6.94 -14.56 3.16
N LEU A 52 7.58 -13.43 2.84
CA LEU A 52 7.54 -12.84 1.50
C LEU A 52 8.11 -13.79 0.44
N TYR A 53 9.24 -14.43 0.75
CA TYR A 53 9.82 -15.49 -0.09
C TYR A 53 8.78 -16.58 -0.39
N ALA A 54 8.16 -17.14 0.66
CA ALA A 54 7.17 -18.20 0.51
C ALA A 54 5.91 -17.77 -0.25
N ILE A 55 5.48 -16.51 -0.13
CA ILE A 55 4.37 -15.96 -0.91
C ILE A 55 4.74 -15.95 -2.39
N ILE A 56 5.93 -15.45 -2.75
CA ILE A 56 6.39 -15.39 -4.13
C ILE A 56 6.60 -16.77 -4.73
N ASP A 57 7.14 -17.73 -3.97
CA ASP A 57 7.27 -19.11 -4.42
C ASP A 57 5.89 -19.72 -4.76
N LYS A 58 4.86 -19.43 -3.95
CA LYS A 58 3.49 -19.91 -4.20
C LYS A 58 2.82 -19.23 -5.38
N VAL A 59 3.02 -17.92 -5.56
CA VAL A 59 2.49 -17.18 -6.71
C VAL A 59 3.16 -17.64 -8.00
N ASP A 60 4.49 -17.72 -8.04
CA ASP A 60 5.23 -18.17 -9.23
C ASP A 60 4.84 -19.59 -9.64
N ALA A 61 4.56 -20.47 -8.69
CA ALA A 61 4.11 -21.83 -8.97
C ALA A 61 2.83 -21.89 -9.82
N ILE A 62 1.88 -20.95 -9.63
CA ILE A 62 0.53 -21.02 -10.22
C ILE A 62 0.32 -20.10 -11.44
N VAL A 63 1.14 -19.07 -11.64
CA VAL A 63 0.98 -18.16 -12.79
C VAL A 63 1.47 -18.82 -14.08
N VAL A 64 0.97 -18.32 -15.22
CA VAL A 64 1.40 -18.79 -16.54
C VAL A 64 2.88 -18.53 -16.80
N LYS A 65 3.50 -19.39 -17.63
CA LYS A 65 4.94 -19.35 -17.96
C LYS A 65 5.40 -17.99 -18.48
N GLU A 66 4.53 -17.28 -19.19
CA GLU A 66 4.81 -15.96 -19.76
C GLU A 66 5.06 -14.90 -18.67
N ILE A 67 4.47 -15.05 -17.48
CA ILE A 67 4.63 -14.10 -16.36
C ILE A 67 5.80 -14.50 -15.45
N LYS A 68 6.09 -15.80 -15.34
CA LYS A 68 7.14 -16.31 -14.45
C LYS A 68 8.49 -15.60 -14.63
N THR A 69 9.19 -15.46 -13.51
CA THR A 69 10.53 -14.89 -13.50
C THR A 69 11.55 -15.93 -13.95
N LYS A 70 12.56 -15.52 -14.73
CA LYS A 70 13.60 -16.44 -15.24
C LYS A 70 14.46 -17.03 -14.13
N ASN A 71 14.75 -16.22 -13.10
CA ASN A 71 15.48 -16.62 -11.92
C ASN A 71 14.75 -16.09 -10.68
N LEU A 72 13.97 -16.96 -10.05
CA LEU A 72 13.14 -16.60 -8.89
C LEU A 72 13.99 -16.26 -7.66
N LEU A 73 15.15 -16.89 -7.50
CA LEU A 73 16.05 -16.59 -6.38
C LEU A 73 16.62 -15.17 -6.51
N ALA A 74 17.17 -14.84 -7.67
CA ALA A 74 17.70 -13.49 -7.93
C ALA A 74 16.61 -12.41 -7.76
N PHE A 75 15.38 -12.68 -8.19
CA PHE A 75 14.25 -11.77 -7.96
C PHE A 75 14.01 -11.51 -6.48
N LYS A 76 14.01 -12.55 -5.65
CA LYS A 76 13.78 -12.42 -4.20
C LYS A 76 14.93 -11.67 -3.52
N GLU A 77 16.19 -11.94 -3.89
CA GLU A 77 17.34 -11.19 -3.39
C GLU A 77 17.25 -9.70 -3.74
N GLU A 78 16.91 -9.40 -4.99
CA GLU A 78 16.78 -8.02 -5.51
C GLU A 78 15.61 -7.25 -4.90
N HIS A 79 14.45 -7.89 -4.70
CA HIS A 79 13.21 -7.19 -4.33
C HIS A 79 12.80 -7.39 -2.86
N ILE A 80 13.45 -8.27 -2.11
CA ILE A 80 13.18 -8.47 -0.67
C ILE A 80 14.42 -8.10 0.15
N ASP A 81 15.56 -8.72 -0.14
CA ASP A 81 16.74 -8.57 0.73
C ASP A 81 17.46 -7.24 0.52
N SER A 82 17.66 -6.82 -0.73
CA SER A 82 18.28 -5.52 -1.03
C SER A 82 17.46 -4.34 -0.46
N PRO A 83 16.15 -4.21 -0.70
CA PRO A 83 15.30 -3.21 -0.05
C PRO A 83 15.37 -3.24 1.47
N PHE A 84 15.39 -4.44 2.07
CA PHE A 84 15.54 -4.57 3.52
C PHE A 84 16.86 -3.98 4.01
N GLN A 85 17.99 -4.30 3.36
CA GLN A 85 19.28 -3.72 3.75
C GLN A 85 19.28 -2.21 3.59
N ILE A 86 18.78 -1.69 2.47
CA ILE A 86 18.68 -0.26 2.22
C ILE A 86 17.87 0.44 3.34
N MET A 87 16.67 -0.07 3.66
CA MET A 87 15.81 0.52 4.72
C MET A 87 16.42 0.41 6.12
N LYS A 88 17.21 -0.64 6.36
CA LYS A 88 17.90 -0.85 7.63
C LYS A 88 19.07 0.13 7.77
N GLU A 89 19.88 0.29 6.74
CA GLU A 89 21.04 1.19 6.71
C GLU A 89 20.61 2.67 6.73
N SER A 90 19.49 3.01 6.07
CA SER A 90 18.95 4.38 6.05
C SER A 90 18.17 4.76 7.31
N GLY A 91 18.00 3.85 8.28
CA GLY A 91 17.28 4.12 9.52
C GLY A 91 15.77 4.36 9.33
N ILE A 92 15.18 3.90 8.21
CA ILE A 92 13.75 4.05 7.93
C ILE A 92 12.90 3.15 8.85
N LEU A 93 13.38 1.95 9.19
CA LEU A 93 12.55 0.98 9.91
C LEU A 93 11.98 1.49 11.24
N PRO A 94 12.74 2.14 12.15
CA PRO A 94 12.20 2.61 13.43
C PRO A 94 11.14 3.72 13.31
N ILE A 95 11.17 4.49 12.23
CA ILE A 95 10.23 5.61 12.03
C ILE A 95 8.95 5.20 11.30
N LEU A 96 8.90 3.96 10.77
CA LEU A 96 7.70 3.43 10.14
C LEU A 96 6.57 3.36 11.17
N ASN A 97 5.65 4.31 11.07
CA ASN A 97 4.47 4.33 11.89
C ASN A 97 3.22 4.30 11.01
N ASN A 98 2.21 3.59 11.50
CA ASN A 98 0.87 3.74 10.97
C ASN A 98 -0.13 3.43 12.07
N GLN A 99 -0.68 4.48 12.69
CA GLN A 99 -1.83 4.36 13.59
C GLN A 99 -1.56 3.40 14.76
N GLY A 100 -0.38 3.52 15.38
CA GLY A 100 0.04 2.68 16.51
C GLY A 100 0.48 1.26 16.14
N ARG A 101 0.46 0.88 14.85
CA ARG A 101 1.06 -0.38 14.40
C ARG A 101 2.56 -0.38 14.63
N ARG A 102 3.08 -1.55 15.00
CA ARG A 102 4.51 -1.78 15.15
C ARG A 102 5.24 -1.57 13.82
N PRO A 103 6.45 -1.00 13.81
CA PRO A 103 7.18 -0.72 12.57
C PRO A 103 7.40 -1.94 11.67
N GLU A 104 7.61 -3.12 12.25
CA GLU A 104 7.79 -4.39 11.52
C GLU A 104 6.53 -4.78 10.74
N GLN A 105 5.34 -4.49 11.27
CA GLN A 105 4.07 -4.76 10.60
C GLN A 105 3.85 -3.78 9.44
N VAL A 106 4.23 -2.51 9.63
CA VAL A 106 4.16 -1.48 8.58
C VAL A 106 5.13 -1.85 7.45
N TYR A 107 6.36 -2.22 7.79
CA TYR A 107 7.37 -2.74 6.87
C TYR A 107 6.83 -3.93 6.07
N PHE A 108 6.30 -4.96 6.73
CA PHE A 108 5.78 -6.14 6.03
C PHE A 108 4.63 -5.81 5.10
N SER A 109 3.70 -4.94 5.52
CA SER A 109 2.59 -4.49 4.68
C SER A 109 3.08 -3.76 3.43
N TRP A 110 4.10 -2.91 3.57
CA TRP A 110 4.68 -2.16 2.46
C TRP A 110 5.46 -3.09 1.51
N MET A 111 6.40 -3.87 2.06
CA MET A 111 7.19 -4.83 1.28
C MET A 111 6.32 -5.82 0.52
N ARG A 112 5.24 -6.30 1.13
CA ARG A 112 4.34 -7.24 0.46
C ARG A 112 3.66 -6.60 -0.77
N GLY A 113 3.28 -5.32 -0.70
CA GLY A 113 2.79 -4.58 -1.86
C GLY A 113 3.89 -4.38 -2.91
N PHE A 114 5.04 -3.85 -2.50
CA PHE A 114 6.21 -3.61 -3.35
C PHE A 114 6.62 -4.86 -4.15
N VAL A 115 6.86 -5.99 -3.47
CA VAL A 115 7.34 -7.22 -4.09
C VAL A 115 6.32 -7.76 -5.11
N ILE A 116 5.02 -7.70 -4.81
CA ILE A 116 3.98 -8.16 -5.73
C ILE A 116 3.89 -7.26 -6.96
N SER A 117 3.92 -5.94 -6.78
CA SER A 117 3.93 -5.00 -7.90
C SER A 117 5.14 -5.24 -8.80
N SER A 118 6.34 -5.41 -8.21
CA SER A 118 7.57 -5.74 -8.95
C SER A 118 7.46 -7.06 -9.71
N TYR A 119 6.88 -8.10 -9.09
CA TYR A 119 6.71 -9.42 -9.71
C TYR A 119 5.81 -9.33 -10.97
N PHE A 120 4.72 -8.57 -10.90
CA PHE A 120 3.77 -8.46 -12.01
C PHE A 120 4.13 -7.38 -13.05
N LEU A 121 5.28 -6.71 -12.96
CA LEU A 121 5.74 -5.78 -14.00
C LEU A 121 5.83 -6.44 -15.39
N LYS A 122 6.24 -7.71 -15.44
CA LYS A 122 6.27 -8.47 -16.70
C LYS A 122 4.87 -8.67 -17.29
N ALA A 123 3.85 -8.88 -16.43
CA ALA A 123 2.47 -8.96 -16.86
C ALA A 123 2.00 -7.62 -17.44
N LEU A 124 2.36 -6.48 -16.85
CA LEU A 124 2.06 -5.16 -17.42
C LEU A 124 2.67 -4.99 -18.82
N GLY A 125 3.93 -5.38 -19.02
CA GLY A 125 4.54 -5.37 -20.35
C GLY A 125 3.73 -6.18 -21.39
N LEU A 126 3.20 -7.33 -20.98
CA LEU A 126 2.34 -8.16 -21.83
C LEU A 126 0.97 -7.52 -22.09
N ILE A 127 0.34 -6.92 -21.08
CA ILE A 127 -0.97 -6.25 -21.17
C ILE A 127 -0.89 -5.08 -22.14
N PHE A 128 0.08 -4.19 -21.95
CA PHE A 128 0.21 -2.97 -22.77
C PHE A 128 0.98 -3.19 -24.08
N GLY A 129 1.56 -4.39 -24.29
CA GLY A 129 2.36 -4.69 -25.48
C GLY A 129 3.63 -3.83 -25.55
N VAL A 130 4.21 -3.50 -24.39
CA VAL A 130 5.43 -2.69 -24.26
C VAL A 130 6.55 -3.51 -23.62
N ASN A 131 7.80 -3.16 -23.92
CA ASN A 131 8.92 -3.69 -23.15
C ASN A 131 8.88 -3.10 -21.74
N THR A 132 9.19 -3.89 -20.71
CA THR A 132 9.25 -3.43 -19.31
C THR A 132 10.23 -2.26 -19.12
N SER A 133 11.26 -2.14 -19.97
CA SER A 133 12.19 -1.01 -19.98
C SER A 133 11.55 0.34 -20.38
N LYS A 134 10.29 0.34 -20.85
CA LYS A 134 9.52 1.54 -21.20
C LYS A 134 8.47 1.90 -20.15
N ILE A 135 8.46 1.20 -19.03
CA ILE A 135 7.61 1.49 -17.87
C ILE A 135 8.44 2.36 -16.94
N ASP A 136 8.11 3.65 -16.87
CA ASP A 136 8.82 4.59 -16.02
C ASP A 136 8.23 4.50 -14.60
N LEU A 137 9.08 4.21 -13.60
CA LEU A 137 8.73 4.32 -12.20
C LEU A 137 8.68 5.81 -11.84
N ILE A 138 7.47 6.32 -11.54
CA ILE A 138 7.25 7.73 -11.22
C ILE A 138 6.76 7.93 -9.78
N GLY A 139 6.51 6.86 -9.03
CA GLY A 139 6.22 6.94 -7.59
C GLY A 139 7.36 7.58 -6.81
N ASP A 140 7.02 8.29 -5.73
CA ASP A 140 8.01 9.04 -4.94
C ASP A 140 8.64 8.22 -3.80
N ASP A 141 8.27 6.93 -3.64
CA ASP A 141 8.74 6.02 -2.59
C ASP A 141 10.23 5.61 -2.83
N ASP A 142 11.18 6.52 -2.57
CA ASP A 142 12.61 6.19 -2.56
C ASP A 142 13.03 5.63 -1.19
N LEU A 143 13.48 4.37 -1.22
CA LEU A 143 13.96 3.60 -0.07
C LEU A 143 15.25 4.13 0.56
N ARG A 144 15.98 5.00 -0.15
CA ARG A 144 17.32 5.46 0.26
C ARG A 144 17.28 6.65 1.21
N SER A 145 16.14 7.34 1.33
CA SER A 145 15.99 8.48 2.23
C SER A 145 14.64 8.49 2.94
N VAL A 146 14.71 8.75 4.25
CA VAL A 146 13.57 9.00 5.13
C VAL A 146 12.67 10.14 4.61
N GLU A 147 13.27 11.17 4.00
CA GLU A 147 12.58 12.38 3.58
C GLU A 147 11.77 12.18 2.29
N THR A 148 12.22 11.25 1.45
CA THR A 148 11.59 10.86 0.18
C THR A 148 10.62 9.70 0.34
N PHE A 149 10.76 8.87 1.39
CA PHE A 149 9.79 7.84 1.77
C PHE A 149 8.46 8.43 2.32
N LYS A 150 7.97 9.50 1.71
CA LYS A 150 6.68 10.12 2.01
C LYS A 150 5.62 9.46 1.17
N ARG A 151 4.52 9.06 1.81
CA ARG A 151 3.30 8.57 1.15
C ARG A 151 2.75 9.67 0.24
N THR A 152 3.05 9.63 -1.04
CA THR A 152 2.41 10.51 -2.02
C THR A 152 1.25 9.78 -2.70
N PRO A 153 0.18 10.50 -3.12
CA PRO A 153 -0.92 9.91 -3.87
C PRO A 153 -0.59 9.70 -5.36
N LYS A 154 0.67 9.89 -5.74
CA LYS A 154 1.14 9.88 -7.12
C LYS A 154 1.15 8.44 -7.63
N ALA A 155 0.71 8.24 -8.87
CA ALA A 155 0.74 6.94 -9.52
C ALA A 155 2.15 6.32 -9.49
N ASP A 156 2.19 4.99 -9.38
CA ASP A 156 3.44 4.23 -9.29
C ASP A 156 4.24 4.27 -10.60
N LEU A 157 3.53 4.15 -11.74
CA LEU A 157 4.13 3.96 -13.05
C LEU A 157 3.53 4.89 -14.12
N GLU A 158 4.34 5.21 -15.12
CA GLU A 158 3.90 5.83 -16.38
C GLU A 158 4.29 4.91 -17.54
N ILE A 159 3.32 4.58 -18.39
CA ILE A 159 3.53 3.77 -19.59
C ILE A 159 3.34 4.66 -20.82
N LYS A 160 4.38 4.69 -21.66
CA LYS A 160 4.33 5.34 -22.97
C LYS A 160 3.80 4.35 -24.01
N LEU A 161 2.59 4.59 -24.50
CA LEU A 161 2.00 3.83 -25.59
C LEU A 161 2.58 4.28 -26.95
N LYS A 162 2.20 3.59 -28.04
CA LYS A 162 2.55 4.05 -29.39
C LYS A 162 1.88 5.42 -29.63
N GLU A 163 2.53 6.32 -30.37
CA GLU A 163 1.98 7.63 -30.79
C GLU A 163 1.86 8.71 -29.69
N LYS A 164 2.82 8.77 -28.75
CA LYS A 164 2.93 9.80 -27.68
C LYS A 164 1.85 9.77 -26.60
N GLU A 165 0.88 8.87 -26.68
CA GLU A 165 -0.11 8.66 -25.62
C GLU A 165 0.57 8.10 -24.36
N LYS A 166 0.18 8.65 -23.21
CA LYS A 166 0.69 8.27 -21.89
C LYS A 166 -0.46 7.85 -21.02
N ILE A 167 -0.27 6.77 -20.28
CA ILE A 167 -1.18 6.33 -19.23
C ILE A 167 -0.42 6.20 -17.92
N ARG A 168 -1.03 6.65 -16.82
CA ARG A 168 -0.52 6.43 -15.47
C ARG A 168 -1.14 5.20 -14.86
N ILE A 169 -0.32 4.36 -14.24
CA ILE A 169 -0.78 3.13 -13.62
C ILE A 169 -0.59 3.24 -12.11
N GLU A 170 -1.68 3.00 -11.39
CA GLU A 170 -1.69 2.75 -9.96
C GLU A 170 -1.74 1.23 -9.75
N MET A 171 -0.65 0.64 -9.27
CA MET A 171 -0.63 -0.79 -8.97
C MET A 171 -1.05 -1.02 -7.54
N GLN A 172 -2.04 -1.90 -7.33
CA GLN A 172 -2.46 -2.27 -5.99
C GLN A 172 -2.46 -3.79 -5.82
N ALA A 173 -2.00 -4.26 -4.67
CA ALA A 173 -2.07 -5.67 -4.29
C ALA A 173 -3.00 -5.85 -3.08
N GLY A 174 -4.08 -6.61 -3.26
CA GLY A 174 -5.01 -7.05 -2.23
C GLY A 174 -4.64 -8.43 -1.69
N PHE A 175 -4.83 -8.65 -0.38
CA PHE A 175 -4.41 -9.87 0.32
C PHE A 175 -5.49 -10.51 1.20
N THR A 176 -6.67 -9.90 1.30
CA THR A 176 -7.73 -10.29 2.24
C THR A 176 -9.09 -10.47 1.57
N GLY A 177 -9.18 -10.30 0.24
CA GLY A 177 -10.44 -10.27 -0.50
C GLY A 177 -11.24 -8.97 -0.35
N ILE A 178 -10.78 -8.02 0.47
CA ILE A 178 -11.33 -6.66 0.53
C ILE A 178 -10.63 -5.82 -0.52
N ASN A 179 -11.38 -5.40 -1.53
CA ASN A 179 -10.88 -4.73 -2.72
C ASN A 179 -11.42 -3.30 -2.77
N ASP A 180 -10.62 -2.36 -2.29
CA ASP A 180 -11.02 -0.95 -2.15
C ASP A 180 -9.91 -0.03 -2.68
N ILE A 181 -10.28 1.09 -3.31
CA ILE A 181 -9.37 2.16 -3.76
C ILE A 181 -9.58 3.37 -2.88
N LYS A 182 -8.50 3.94 -2.33
CA LYS A 182 -8.59 5.12 -1.47
C LYS A 182 -9.04 6.35 -2.27
N GLN A 183 -9.95 7.15 -1.69
CA GLN A 183 -10.51 8.33 -2.35
C GLN A 183 -9.44 9.30 -2.88
N HIS A 184 -8.37 9.56 -2.12
CA HIS A 184 -7.32 10.48 -2.57
C HIS A 184 -6.60 10.04 -3.85
N LYS A 185 -6.54 8.73 -4.15
CA LYS A 185 -5.98 8.22 -5.40
C LYS A 185 -6.87 8.59 -6.59
N VAL A 186 -8.19 8.47 -6.41
CA VAL A 186 -9.19 8.84 -7.42
C VAL A 186 -9.18 10.36 -7.65
N LEU A 187 -9.11 11.16 -6.57
CA LEU A 187 -9.05 12.62 -6.68
C LEU A 187 -7.79 13.09 -7.41
N GLU A 188 -6.64 12.47 -7.12
CA GLU A 188 -5.39 12.77 -7.83
C GLU A 188 -5.46 12.37 -9.31
N ALA A 189 -6.01 11.20 -9.63
CA ALA A 189 -6.23 10.78 -11.02
C ALA A 189 -7.10 11.79 -11.81
N LYS A 190 -8.23 12.21 -11.24
CA LYS A 190 -9.11 13.23 -11.84
C LYS A 190 -8.38 14.56 -12.05
N ARG A 191 -7.60 14.98 -11.06
CA ARG A 191 -6.78 16.20 -11.15
C ARG A 191 -5.77 16.11 -12.28
N VAL A 192 -5.04 15.00 -12.38
CA VAL A 192 -4.05 14.76 -13.44
C VAL A 192 -4.70 14.74 -14.82
N PHE A 193 -5.86 14.11 -14.96
CA PHE A 193 -6.60 14.11 -16.21
C PHE A 193 -7.03 15.52 -16.61
N ARG A 194 -7.63 16.29 -15.69
CA ARG A 194 -8.02 17.68 -15.95
C ARG A 194 -6.83 18.59 -16.31
N ASP A 195 -5.73 18.47 -15.58
CA ASP A 195 -4.60 19.39 -15.70
C ASP A 195 -3.67 19.03 -16.87
N LYS A 196 -3.60 17.74 -17.27
CA LYS A 196 -2.62 17.24 -18.25
C LYS A 196 -3.20 16.40 -19.40
N GLY A 197 -4.49 16.05 -19.34
CA GLY A 197 -5.12 15.14 -20.30
C GLY A 197 -4.61 13.70 -20.22
N ILE A 198 -4.03 13.29 -19.09
CA ILE A 198 -3.45 11.95 -18.91
C ILE A 198 -4.40 11.07 -18.09
N HIS A 199 -4.86 9.97 -18.68
CA HIS A 199 -5.67 8.97 -18.00
C HIS A 199 -4.88 8.21 -16.93
N SER A 200 -5.57 7.78 -15.88
CA SER A 200 -5.00 6.99 -14.80
C SER A 200 -5.79 5.69 -14.60
N LEU A 201 -5.11 4.56 -14.66
CA LEU A 201 -5.68 3.22 -14.52
C LEU A 201 -5.18 2.58 -13.23
N ALA A 202 -6.10 2.14 -12.38
CA ALA A 202 -5.78 1.22 -11.30
C ALA A 202 -5.80 -0.22 -11.84
N ILE A 203 -4.71 -0.93 -11.60
CA ILE A 203 -4.61 -2.38 -11.82
C ILE A 203 -4.48 -3.03 -10.45
N HIS A 204 -5.57 -3.61 -9.97
CA HIS A 204 -5.67 -4.18 -8.63
C HIS A 204 -5.59 -5.71 -8.69
N PHE A 205 -4.49 -6.25 -8.15
CA PHE A 205 -4.25 -7.69 -8.01
C PHE A 205 -4.83 -8.18 -6.69
N ASP A 206 -6.00 -8.84 -6.74
CA ASP A 206 -6.56 -9.53 -5.59
C ASP A 206 -5.96 -10.93 -5.50
N LEU A 207 -4.84 -11.06 -4.79
CA LEU A 207 -4.15 -12.33 -4.60
C LEU A 207 -4.91 -13.30 -3.72
N TYR A 208 -5.85 -12.81 -2.91
CA TYR A 208 -6.67 -13.68 -2.08
C TYR A 208 -7.60 -14.54 -2.95
N ASN A 209 -8.16 -13.96 -4.01
CA ASN A 209 -9.07 -14.66 -4.93
C ASN A 209 -8.43 -15.02 -6.28
N GLY A 210 -7.19 -14.60 -6.55
CA GLY A 210 -6.48 -14.92 -7.79
C GLY A 210 -6.98 -14.18 -9.03
N GLN A 211 -7.51 -12.97 -8.84
CA GLN A 211 -8.15 -12.17 -9.89
C GLN A 211 -7.59 -10.75 -9.95
N VAL A 212 -7.74 -10.08 -11.09
CA VAL A 212 -7.19 -8.75 -11.34
C VAL A 212 -8.26 -7.84 -11.94
N ALA A 213 -8.41 -6.67 -11.33
CA ALA A 213 -9.33 -5.64 -11.78
C ALA A 213 -8.61 -4.49 -12.49
N PHE A 214 -9.30 -3.90 -13.47
CA PHE A 214 -8.85 -2.74 -14.24
C PHE A 214 -9.89 -1.64 -14.12
N ILE A 215 -9.49 -0.48 -13.58
CA ILE A 215 -10.41 0.61 -13.27
C ILE A 215 -9.82 1.94 -13.73
N LYS A 216 -10.50 2.65 -14.62
CA LYS A 216 -10.13 4.03 -14.97
C LYS A 216 -10.52 4.96 -13.83
N LEU A 217 -9.52 5.47 -13.14
CA LEU A 217 -9.71 6.25 -11.91
C LEU A 217 -10.36 7.61 -12.20
N ASP A 218 -9.96 8.26 -13.29
CA ASP A 218 -10.48 9.57 -13.68
C ASP A 218 -11.96 9.53 -14.11
N GLU A 219 -12.49 8.37 -14.48
CA GLU A 219 -13.89 8.18 -14.91
C GLU A 219 -14.84 7.77 -13.76
N ILE A 220 -14.32 7.51 -12.55
CA ILE A 220 -15.16 7.15 -11.40
C ILE A 220 -16.10 8.32 -11.04
N LYS A 221 -17.41 8.09 -11.07
CA LYS A 221 -18.42 9.10 -10.72
C LYS A 221 -18.43 9.40 -9.23
N ASP A 222 -18.51 10.68 -8.85
CA ASP A 222 -18.51 11.11 -7.44
C ASP A 222 -19.76 10.63 -6.68
N ASN A 223 -20.87 10.42 -7.38
CA ASN A 223 -22.12 9.90 -6.83
C ASN A 223 -22.28 8.38 -6.97
N SER A 224 -21.19 7.65 -7.26
CA SER A 224 -21.24 6.19 -7.35
C SER A 224 -21.67 5.55 -6.03
N VAL A 225 -22.54 4.55 -6.10
CA VAL A 225 -22.97 3.74 -4.95
C VAL A 225 -21.82 2.93 -4.33
N ASN A 226 -20.72 2.77 -5.07
CA ASN A 226 -19.53 2.05 -4.62
C ASN A 226 -18.65 2.89 -3.69
N TRP A 227 -18.94 4.19 -3.51
CA TRP A 227 -18.31 4.97 -2.46
C TRP A 227 -18.84 4.58 -1.09
N ILE A 228 -17.98 4.00 -0.26
CA ILE A 228 -18.32 3.52 1.06
C ILE A 228 -17.35 4.03 2.11
N THR A 229 -17.83 4.12 3.35
CA THR A 229 -17.00 4.46 4.50
C THR A 229 -16.62 3.18 5.24
N ARG A 230 -15.32 2.87 5.31
CA ARG A 230 -14.82 1.67 6.00
C ARG A 230 -14.35 2.02 7.41
N GLN A 231 -15.05 1.55 8.43
CA GLN A 231 -14.61 1.70 9.83
C GLN A 231 -13.26 1.02 10.09
N GLN A 232 -13.00 -0.12 9.42
CA GLN A 232 -11.71 -0.82 9.48
C GLN A 232 -10.55 -0.01 8.87
N MET A 233 -10.87 1.01 8.07
CA MET A 233 -9.90 1.99 7.55
C MET A 233 -10.08 3.36 8.23
N GLU A 234 -10.42 3.34 9.51
CA GLU A 234 -10.59 4.56 10.34
C GLU A 234 -11.66 5.52 9.82
N GLY A 235 -12.71 4.98 9.20
CA GLY A 235 -13.77 5.81 8.62
C GLY A 235 -13.33 6.54 7.34
N GLN A 236 -12.25 6.10 6.69
CA GLN A 236 -11.89 6.62 5.38
C GLN A 236 -12.94 6.21 4.35
N THR A 237 -13.26 7.17 3.46
CA THR A 237 -14.04 6.93 2.26
C THR A 237 -13.16 6.24 1.23
N VAL A 238 -13.67 5.13 0.69
CA VAL A 238 -13.01 4.33 -0.32
C VAL A 238 -14.01 3.95 -1.41
N PHE A 239 -13.50 3.70 -2.61
CA PHE A 239 -14.26 3.14 -3.70
C PHE A 239 -14.14 1.63 -3.63
N ASN A 240 -15.25 0.93 -3.35
CA ASN A 240 -15.28 -0.52 -3.40
C ASN A 240 -15.22 -1.01 -4.87
N ILE A 241 -14.27 -1.89 -5.17
CA ILE A 241 -14.13 -2.46 -6.50
C ILE A 241 -15.16 -3.58 -6.65
N ASP A 242 -16.18 -3.33 -7.47
CA ASP A 242 -17.20 -4.31 -7.81
C ASP A 242 -16.61 -5.50 -8.60
N GLN A 243 -17.27 -6.66 -8.50
CA GLN A 243 -16.81 -7.90 -9.12
C GLN A 243 -16.70 -7.79 -10.67
N ASN A 244 -17.51 -6.94 -11.31
CA ASN A 244 -17.49 -6.77 -12.76
C ASN A 244 -16.19 -6.12 -13.28
N TYR A 245 -15.42 -5.46 -12.42
CA TYR A 245 -14.11 -4.92 -12.82
C TYR A 245 -13.02 -6.00 -12.93
N PHE A 246 -13.24 -7.20 -12.37
CA PHE A 246 -12.28 -8.30 -12.36
C PHE A 246 -12.39 -9.16 -13.61
N ILE A 247 -11.58 -8.83 -14.62
CA ILE A 247 -11.66 -9.42 -15.96
C ILE A 247 -10.48 -10.35 -16.30
N TRP A 248 -9.51 -10.51 -15.40
CA TRP A 248 -8.34 -11.37 -15.62
C TRP A 248 -8.05 -12.23 -14.39
N LYS A 249 -7.77 -13.52 -14.60
CA LYS A 249 -7.30 -14.45 -13.56
C LYS A 249 -5.78 -14.60 -13.64
N ILE A 250 -5.08 -14.52 -12.52
CA ILE A 250 -3.60 -14.54 -12.49
C ILE A 250 -3.00 -15.84 -13.03
N THR A 251 -3.78 -16.93 -13.05
CA THR A 251 -3.41 -18.24 -13.58
C THR A 251 -3.61 -18.36 -15.09
N GLU A 252 -4.13 -17.32 -15.74
CA GLU A 252 -4.39 -17.27 -17.18
C GLU A 252 -3.50 -16.22 -17.85
N LYS A 253 -3.45 -16.23 -19.19
CA LYS A 253 -2.65 -15.26 -19.95
C LYS A 253 -3.19 -13.84 -19.72
N PRO A 254 -2.32 -12.82 -19.55
CA PRO A 254 -2.77 -11.46 -19.37
C PRO A 254 -3.59 -10.97 -20.57
N VAL A 255 -4.74 -10.35 -20.29
CA VAL A 255 -5.57 -9.66 -21.28
C VAL A 255 -4.78 -8.53 -21.93
N LYS A 256 -4.99 -8.26 -23.22
CA LYS A 256 -4.38 -7.09 -23.85
C LYS A 256 -5.14 -5.84 -23.49
N TYR A 257 -4.44 -4.73 -23.26
CA TYR A 257 -5.06 -3.45 -22.92
C TYR A 257 -6.13 -3.02 -23.94
N LYS A 258 -5.89 -3.31 -25.23
CA LYS A 258 -6.83 -3.01 -26.32
C LYS A 258 -8.10 -3.88 -26.33
N GLU A 259 -8.10 -4.97 -25.60
CA GLU A 259 -9.23 -5.91 -25.48
C GLU A 259 -10.08 -5.63 -24.23
N ILE A 260 -9.62 -4.72 -23.36
CA ILE A 260 -10.37 -4.35 -22.16
C ILE A 260 -11.51 -3.42 -22.55
N ASN A 261 -12.73 -3.88 -22.35
CA ASN A 261 -13.90 -3.02 -22.43
C ASN A 261 -14.06 -2.25 -21.11
N PHE A 262 -14.07 -0.92 -21.20
CA PHE A 262 -14.28 -0.02 -20.06
C PHE A 262 -15.70 0.58 -20.04
N ASP A 263 -16.54 0.27 -21.03
CA ASP A 263 -17.92 0.74 -21.18
C ASP A 263 -18.94 -0.16 -20.44
#